data_AF-A0A2X4VES3-F1
#
_entry.id   AF-A0A2X4VES3-F1
#
_cell.length_a   1.000
_cell.length_b   1.000
_cell.length_c   1.000
_cell.angle_alpha   90.00
_cell.angle_beta   90.00
_cell.angle_gamma   90.00
#
_symmetry.space_group_name_H-M   'P 1'
#
loop_
_entity.id
_entity.type
_entity.pdbx_description
1 polymer ?
#
loop_
_entity_poly.entity_id
_entity_poly.type
_entity_poly.pdbx_seq_one_letter_code
_entity_poly.pdbx_strand_id
1 'polypeptide(L)'
;MLRNKGLLHVYGEQGTGRFLGAEMMGPDVEHIAHLLAWAHQQQMTINQMLDMPFYHPVIEEGLRTALRDLQAKLKLGEAEAERCQRCPGE
;
A
#
# COMPACT_ATOMS: atom_id res chain seq x y z
N MET A 1 3.83 26.84 -11.11
CA MET A 1 3.74 26.81 -9.62
C MET A 1 3.75 25.34 -9.23
N LEU A 2 4.76 24.86 -8.50
CA LEU A 2 4.83 23.45 -8.11
C LEU A 2 3.72 23.15 -7.09
N ARG A 3 2.74 22.32 -7.48
CA ARG A 3 1.63 21.83 -6.64
C ARG A 3 2.07 20.64 -5.79
N ASN A 4 3.24 20.67 -5.16
CA ASN A 4 3.84 19.50 -4.50
C ASN A 4 4.00 19.70 -2.98
N LYS A 5 3.01 20.33 -2.34
CA LYS A 5 2.95 20.45 -0.89
C LYS A 5 1.87 19.53 -0.36
N GLY A 6 2.26 18.60 0.49
CA GLY A 6 1.35 17.63 1.07
C GLY A 6 2.08 16.54 1.83
N LEU A 7 1.30 15.70 2.51
CA LEU A 7 1.73 14.52 3.22
C LEU A 7 0.77 13.38 2.90
N LEU A 8 1.31 12.17 2.80
CA LEU A 8 0.56 10.94 2.59
C LEU A 8 1.14 9.87 3.53
N HIS A 9 0.27 9.28 4.33
CA HIS A 9 0.56 8.07 5.11
C HIS A 9 -0.30 6.92 4.58
N VAL A 10 0.31 5.76 4.42
CA VAL A 10 -0.33 4.52 3.95
C VAL A 10 -0.14 3.47 5.03
N TYR A 11 -1.21 2.74 5.34
CA TYR A 11 -1.23 1.71 6.38
C TYR A 11 -1.48 0.34 5.75
N GLY A 12 -0.70 -0.65 6.19
CA GLY A 12 -0.79 -2.04 5.72
C GLY A 12 -0.70 -3.03 6.87
N GLU A 13 -1.35 -4.17 6.69
CA GLU A 13 -1.40 -5.27 7.65
C GLU A 13 -0.08 -6.06 7.63
N GLN A 14 0.52 -6.28 8.80
CA GLN A 14 1.71 -7.11 8.93
C GLN A 14 1.39 -8.58 8.60
N GLY A 15 2.37 -9.34 8.11
CA GLY A 15 2.19 -10.73 7.69
C GLY A 15 1.55 -10.87 6.30
N THR A 16 0.38 -10.27 6.08
CA THR A 16 -0.38 -10.38 4.81
C THR A 16 -0.02 -9.31 3.77
N GLY A 17 0.39 -8.14 4.23
CA GLY A 17 0.60 -6.97 3.38
C GLY A 17 -0.68 -6.36 2.82
N ARG A 18 -1.85 -6.66 3.40
CA ARG A 18 -3.15 -6.11 2.97
C ARG A 18 -3.22 -4.59 3.22
N PHE A 19 -3.74 -3.84 2.27
CA PHE A 19 -3.95 -2.40 2.41
C PHE A 19 -5.10 -2.10 3.39
N LEU A 20 -4.80 -1.36 4.46
CA LEU A 20 -5.76 -1.04 5.53
C LEU A 20 -6.38 0.34 5.36
N GLY A 21 -5.65 1.30 4.78
CA GLY A 21 -6.14 2.66 4.60
C GLY A 21 -5.01 3.67 4.45
N ALA A 22 -5.37 4.94 4.28
CA ALA A 22 -4.42 6.03 4.12
C ALA A 22 -4.97 7.35 4.66
N GLU A 23 -4.07 8.28 4.99
CA GLU A 23 -4.37 9.65 5.35
C GLU A 23 -3.59 10.59 4.44
N MET A 24 -4.26 11.63 3.92
CA MET A 24 -3.70 12.48 2.88
C MET A 24 -4.06 13.95 3.10
N MET A 25 -3.07 14.82 2.89
CA MET A 25 -3.25 16.26 2.75
C MET A 25 -2.44 16.71 1.54
N GLY A 26 -3.04 17.43 0.61
CA GLY A 26 -2.34 17.90 -0.59
C GLY A 26 -3.32 18.27 -1.71
N PRO A 27 -2.81 18.49 -2.93
CA PRO A 27 -3.63 18.71 -4.10
C PRO A 27 -4.19 17.41 -4.67
N ASP A 28 -5.38 17.49 -5.27
CA ASP A 28 -6.05 16.42 -6.02
C ASP A 28 -6.21 15.11 -5.21
N VAL A 29 -6.25 15.23 -3.87
CA VAL A 29 -6.35 14.11 -2.94
C VAL A 29 -7.69 13.38 -3.07
N GLU A 30 -8.73 14.05 -3.56
CA GLU A 30 -10.05 13.46 -3.79
C GLU A 30 -10.01 12.32 -4.82
N HIS A 31 -9.18 12.43 -5.86
CA HIS A 31 -9.03 11.40 -6.88
C HIS A 31 -8.26 10.20 -6.34
N ILE A 32 -7.16 10.46 -5.64
CA ILE A 32 -6.34 9.40 -5.02
C ILE A 32 -7.14 8.70 -3.92
N ALA A 33 -7.91 9.43 -3.12
CA ALA A 33 -8.78 8.86 -2.10
C ALA A 33 -9.81 7.89 -2.71
N HIS A 34 -10.40 8.24 -3.87
CA HIS A 34 -11.30 7.33 -4.57
C HIS A 34 -10.60 6.05 -5.05
N LEU A 35 -9.41 6.18 -5.62
CA LEU A 35 -8.60 5.04 -6.05
C LEU A 35 -8.25 4.12 -4.87
N LEU A 36 -7.83 4.70 -3.75
CA LEU A 36 -7.50 3.95 -2.54
C LEU A 36 -8.75 3.31 -1.91
N ALA A 37 -9.91 3.97 -1.97
CA ALA A 37 -11.16 3.37 -1.52
C ALA A 37 -11.50 2.10 -2.33
N TRP A 38 -11.29 2.11 -3.65
CA TRP A 38 -11.46 0.91 -4.48
C TRP A 38 -10.43 -0.17 -4.18
N ALA A 39 -9.17 0.19 -3.97
CA ALA A 39 -8.13 -0.77 -3.59
C ALA A 39 -8.45 -1.43 -2.24
N HIS A 40 -8.95 -0.66 -1.28
CA HIS A 40 -9.39 -1.16 0.03
C HIS A 40 -10.60 -2.08 -0.09
N GLN A 41 -11.62 -1.68 -0.86
CA GLN A 41 -12.80 -2.51 -1.12
C GLN A 41 -12.45 -3.84 -1.79
N GLN A 42 -11.44 -3.85 -2.66
CA GLN A 42 -10.92 -5.06 -3.31
C GLN A 42 -9.95 -5.87 -2.44
N GLN A 43 -9.69 -5.43 -1.20
CA GLN A 43 -8.77 -6.09 -0.27
C GLN A 43 -7.36 -6.29 -0.85
N MET A 44 -6.90 -5.34 -1.67
CA MET A 44 -5.61 -5.45 -2.36
C MET A 44 -4.45 -5.45 -1.35
N THR A 45 -3.37 -6.16 -1.70
CA THR A 45 -2.08 -6.06 -1.02
C THR A 45 -1.23 -4.92 -1.58
N ILE A 46 -0.27 -4.43 -0.79
CA ILE A 46 0.67 -3.39 -1.24
C ILE A 46 1.44 -3.82 -2.49
N ASN A 47 1.79 -5.11 -2.61
CA ASN A 47 2.46 -5.65 -3.80
C ASN A 47 1.57 -5.54 -5.05
N GLN A 48 0.31 -5.98 -4.94
CA GLN A 48 -0.64 -5.85 -6.05
C GLN A 48 -0.86 -4.40 -6.46
N MET A 49 -0.92 -3.46 -5.49
CA MET A 49 -1.04 -2.03 -5.79
C MET A 49 0.19 -1.48 -6.51
N LEU A 50 1.40 -1.97 -6.20
CA LEU A 50 2.64 -1.56 -6.86
C LEU A 50 2.78 -2.15 -8.28
N ASP A 51 2.15 -3.28 -8.56
CA ASP A 51 2.08 -3.88 -9.90
C ASP A 51 1.13 -3.13 -10.84
N MET A 52 0.25 -2.27 -10.30
CA MET A 52 -0.64 -1.43 -11.09
C MET A 52 0.12 -0.28 -11.78
N PRO A 53 -0.37 0.20 -12.94
CA PRO A 53 0.31 1.24 -13.69
C PRO A 53 0.27 2.60 -12.99
N PHE A 54 1.43 3.26 -12.92
CA PHE A 54 1.58 4.66 -12.53
C PHE A 54 2.18 5.44 -13.70
N TYR A 55 1.41 6.35 -14.28
CA TYR A 55 1.85 7.18 -15.41
C TYR A 55 2.93 8.20 -14.99
N HIS A 56 3.53 8.90 -15.96
CA HIS A 56 4.48 9.98 -15.70
C HIS A 56 4.23 11.16 -16.65
N PRO A 57 4.20 12.43 -16.19
CA PRO A 57 4.37 12.89 -14.80
C PRO A 57 3.04 13.10 -14.04
N VAL A 58 2.85 12.45 -12.88
CA VAL A 58 1.59 12.54 -12.09
C VAL A 58 1.82 12.58 -10.57
N ILE A 59 0.80 12.97 -9.78
CA ILE A 59 0.90 13.08 -8.31
C ILE A 59 0.96 11.69 -7.64
N GLU A 60 0.33 10.69 -8.28
CA GLU A 60 0.29 9.29 -7.86
C GLU A 60 1.69 8.65 -7.78
N GLU A 61 2.71 9.26 -8.38
CA GLU A 61 4.10 8.86 -8.18
C GLU A 61 4.54 9.03 -6.70
N GLY A 62 3.95 10.00 -5.99
CA GLY A 62 4.08 10.15 -4.54
C GLY A 62 3.43 9.00 -3.78
N LEU A 63 2.26 8.51 -4.23
CA LEU A 63 1.62 7.30 -3.70
C LEU A 63 2.51 6.08 -3.91
N ARG A 64 3.06 5.89 -5.11
CA ARG A 64 4.02 4.80 -5.38
C ARG A 64 5.23 4.85 -4.44
N THR A 65 5.71 6.05 -4.11
CA THR A 65 6.80 6.24 -3.15
C THR A 65 6.39 5.79 -1.74
N ALA A 66 5.20 6.20 -1.27
CA ALA A 66 4.68 5.80 0.04
C ALA A 66 4.40 4.28 0.12
N LEU A 67 3.89 3.67 -0.95
CA LEU A 67 3.66 2.22 -1.03
C LEU A 67 4.97 1.43 -0.95
N ARG A 68 6.04 1.89 -1.61
CA ARG A 68 7.37 1.27 -1.51
C ARG A 68 7.98 1.39 -0.11
N ASP A 69 7.83 2.56 0.53
CA ASP A 69 8.26 2.75 1.91
C ASP A 69 7.52 1.81 2.87
N LEU A 70 6.21 1.66 2.72
CA LEU A 70 5.42 0.71 3.49
C LEU A 70 5.83 -0.73 3.20
N GLN A 71 6.00 -1.12 1.93
CA GLN A 71 6.44 -2.46 1.54
C GLN A 71 7.75 -2.86 2.23
N ALA A 72 8.73 -1.95 2.30
CA ALA A 72 10.00 -2.21 2.96
C ALA A 72 9.87 -2.40 4.49
N LYS A 73 8.79 -1.88 5.11
CA LYS A 73 8.50 -2.00 6.55
C LYS A 73 7.59 -3.17 6.89
N LEU A 74 7.00 -3.83 5.90
CA LEU A 74 6.14 -4.99 6.10
C LEU A 74 6.99 -6.26 6.25
N LYS A 75 6.69 -7.04 7.29
CA LYS A 75 7.21 -8.38 7.48
C LYS A 75 6.23 -9.36 6.85
N LEU A 76 6.47 -9.72 5.60
CA LEU A 76 5.64 -10.65 4.85
C LEU A 76 6.04 -12.08 5.17
N GLY A 77 5.07 -12.98 5.34
CA GLY A 77 5.33 -14.42 5.41
C GLY A 77 5.73 -15.01 6.76
N GLU A 78 5.78 -14.24 7.87
CA GLU A 78 6.01 -14.82 9.22
C GLU A 78 4.92 -15.85 9.57
N ALA A 79 3.67 -15.61 9.18
CA ALA A 79 2.57 -16.55 9.35
C ALA A 79 2.66 -17.80 8.45
N GLU A 80 3.33 -17.73 7.30
CA GLU A 80 3.60 -18.91 6.45
C GLU A 80 4.80 -19.70 6.95
N ALA A 81 5.83 -19.01 7.44
CA ALA A 81 6.98 -19.63 8.09
C ALA A 81 6.55 -20.40 9.36
N GLU A 82 5.69 -19.83 10.20
CA GLU A 82 5.11 -20.53 11.37
C GLU A 82 4.25 -21.74 10.96
N ARG A 83 3.45 -21.64 9.89
CA ARG A 83 2.68 -22.78 9.37
C ARG A 83 3.57 -23.88 8.80
N CYS A 84 4.66 -23.54 8.13
CA CYS A 84 5.61 -24.51 7.59
C CYS A 84 6.43 -25.18 8.70
N GLN A 85 6.69 -24.47 9.80
CA GLN A 85 7.32 -25.03 11.01
C GLN A 85 6.41 -26.01 11.76
N ARG A 86 5.08 -25.92 11.55
CA ARG A 86 4.11 -26.86 12.11
C ARG A 86 3.87 -28.00 11.12
N CYS A 87 4.73 -29.02 11.16
CA CYS A 87 4.52 -30.23 10.35
C CYS A 87 3.13 -30.84 10.65
N PRO A 88 2.33 -31.23 9.64
CA PRO A 88 1.07 -31.93 9.90
C PRO A 88 1.41 -33.33 10.44
N GLY A 89 1.29 -33.54 11.76
CA GLY A 89 1.57 -34.84 12.37
C GLY A 89 1.97 -34.88 13.85
N GLU A 90 2.09 -33.74 14.53
CA GLU A 90 2.17 -33.67 16.02
C GLU A 90 0.80 -33.38 16.65
#